data_AF-A0A947LT35-F1
#
_entry.id   AF-A0A947LT35-F1
#
_cell.length_a   1.000
_cell.length_b   1.000
_cell.length_c   1.000
_cell.angle_alpha   90.00
_cell.angle_beta   90.00
_cell.angle_gamma   90.00
#
_symmetry.space_group_name_H-M   'P 1'
#
loop_
_entity.id
_entity.type
_entity.pdbx_description
1 polymer ?
#
loop_
_entity_poly.entity_id
_entity_poly.type
_entity_poly.pdbx_seq_one_letter_code
_entity_poly.pdbx_strand_id
1 'polypeptide(L)'
;MLSSFYFRLIAYFLLCAATQAHALTAEQALAMAAGETDDRVAAVQQAVVEPSDRIEDFLKALAADEVKVAAGKALIVRDDKGVDPVTGAAVPVPADAEDIINNNRMRGEIDTALAGLALFGKDDAKRMAAAKALTREPDVGRLPLLDKALAQETRENIKVQLQLARAATLLGSDDATQRIAAAQALSLSATPDTRLLLNERDTVEEDAKVKAALQAALKI
;
A
#
# COMPACT_ATOMS: atom_id res chain seq x y z
N MET A 1 32.49 -24.05 36.77
CA MET A 1 32.16 -24.13 35.33
C MET A 1 30.65 -24.17 35.04
N LEU A 2 29.80 -24.81 35.86
CA LEU A 2 28.34 -24.82 35.62
C LEU A 2 27.65 -23.44 35.68
N SER A 3 28.08 -22.54 36.57
CA SER A 3 27.45 -21.20 36.77
C SER A 3 27.52 -20.28 35.54
N SER A 4 28.58 -20.37 34.72
CA SER A 4 28.72 -19.56 33.50
C SER A 4 27.80 -20.03 32.36
N PHE A 5 27.40 -21.30 32.38
CA PHE A 5 26.50 -21.89 31.39
C PHE A 5 25.05 -21.42 31.60
N TYR A 6 24.60 -21.37 32.85
CA TYR A 6 23.26 -20.85 33.20
C TYR A 6 23.13 -19.35 32.92
N PHE A 7 24.18 -18.55 33.16
CA PHE A 7 24.17 -17.11 32.84
C PHE A 7 24.08 -16.84 31.33
N ARG A 8 24.73 -17.68 30.51
CA ARG A 8 24.64 -17.61 29.04
C ARG A 8 23.28 -18.07 28.50
N LEU A 9 22.65 -19.07 29.14
CA LEU A 9 21.30 -19.50 28.78
C LEU A 9 20.23 -18.46 29.14
N ILE A 10 20.34 -17.80 30.30
CA ILE A 10 19.43 -16.72 30.71
C ILE A 10 19.59 -15.50 29.79
N ALA A 11 20.81 -15.16 29.39
CA ALA A 11 21.06 -14.09 28.42
C ALA A 11 20.48 -14.39 27.02
N TYR A 12 20.44 -15.67 26.60
CA TYR A 12 19.82 -16.07 25.33
C TYR A 12 18.29 -16.03 25.40
N PHE A 13 17.70 -16.39 26.55
CA PHE A 13 16.25 -16.32 26.77
C PHE A 13 15.73 -14.87 26.88
N LEU A 14 16.54 -13.95 27.43
CA LEU A 14 16.23 -12.51 27.48
C LEU A 14 16.42 -11.79 26.13
N LEU A 15 17.30 -12.29 25.25
CA LEU A 15 17.49 -11.72 23.91
C LEU A 15 16.38 -12.13 22.92
N CYS A 16 15.73 -13.27 23.14
CA CYS A 16 14.54 -13.68 22.38
C CYS A 16 13.24 -13.01 22.86
N ALA A 17 13.20 -12.45 24.06
CA ALA A 17 12.03 -11.72 24.59
C ALA A 17 11.96 -10.26 24.13
N ALA A 18 13.02 -9.73 23.51
CA ALA A 18 13.11 -8.33 23.09
C ALA A 18 12.69 -8.08 21.62
N THR A 19 12.36 -9.13 20.86
CA THR A 19 11.58 -8.97 19.64
C THR A 19 10.11 -9.06 20.00
N GLN A 20 9.61 -8.05 20.70
CA GLN A 20 8.20 -7.68 20.57
C GLN A 20 8.03 -7.30 19.11
N ALA A 21 7.75 -8.29 18.25
CA ALA A 21 7.20 -7.99 16.94
C ALA A 21 5.97 -7.13 17.23
N HIS A 22 5.97 -5.88 16.73
CA HIS A 22 4.82 -4.98 16.83
C HIS A 22 3.68 -5.58 16.01
N ALA A 23 3.03 -6.59 16.58
CA ALA A 23 1.96 -7.33 15.97
C ALA A 23 0.67 -6.53 16.13
N LEU A 24 -0.18 -6.63 15.11
CA LEU A 24 -1.55 -6.12 15.15
C LEU A 24 -2.24 -6.57 16.44
N THR A 25 -2.80 -5.65 17.23
CA THR A 25 -3.61 -5.99 18.40
C THR A 25 -5.08 -6.16 18.04
N ALA A 26 -5.86 -6.81 18.92
CA ALA A 26 -7.30 -7.00 18.70
C ALA A 26 -8.03 -5.64 18.69
N GLU A 27 -7.59 -4.69 19.52
CA GLU A 27 -8.12 -3.34 19.60
C GLU A 27 -7.84 -2.56 18.31
N GLN A 28 -6.62 -2.65 17.78
CA GLN A 28 -6.27 -2.03 16.50
C GLN A 28 -7.10 -2.62 15.35
N ALA A 29 -7.23 -3.95 15.29
CA ALA A 29 -8.04 -4.62 14.28
C ALA A 29 -9.51 -4.18 14.35
N LEU A 30 -10.07 -4.12 15.56
CA LEU A 30 -11.43 -3.65 15.78
C LEU A 30 -11.60 -2.18 15.40
N ALA A 31 -10.69 -1.29 15.80
CA ALA A 31 -10.76 0.14 15.54
C ALA A 31 -10.71 0.47 14.03
N MET A 32 -10.02 -0.33 13.22
CA MET A 32 -10.03 -0.19 11.76
C MET A 32 -11.32 -0.77 11.12
N ALA A 33 -11.98 -1.71 11.79
CA ALA A 33 -13.12 -2.48 11.28
C ALA A 33 -14.49 -1.89 11.65
N ALA A 34 -14.62 -1.30 12.84
CA ALA A 34 -15.88 -0.85 13.42
C ALA A 34 -15.81 0.61 13.90
N GLY A 35 -16.96 1.27 13.94
CA GLY A 35 -17.09 2.67 14.36
C GLY A 35 -17.34 3.64 13.21
N GLU A 36 -17.27 4.94 13.49
CA GLU A 36 -17.45 5.99 12.49
C GLU A 36 -16.30 5.99 11.48
N THR A 37 -16.57 6.46 10.25
CA THR A 37 -15.55 6.43 9.19
C THR A 37 -14.30 7.24 9.56
N ASP A 38 -14.45 8.37 10.25
CA ASP A 38 -13.32 9.21 10.67
C ASP A 38 -12.40 8.49 11.65
N ASP A 39 -12.98 7.82 12.65
CA ASP A 39 -12.23 7.04 13.65
C ASP A 39 -11.48 5.87 12.99
N ARG A 40 -12.15 5.17 12.07
CA ARG A 40 -11.55 4.05 11.32
C ARG A 40 -10.39 4.50 10.44
N VAL A 41 -10.54 5.64 9.76
CA VAL A 41 -9.45 6.26 8.96
C VAL A 41 -8.26 6.59 9.86
N ALA A 42 -8.49 7.22 11.02
CA ALA A 42 -7.43 7.50 11.97
C ALA A 42 -6.74 6.23 12.49
N ALA A 43 -7.50 5.15 12.72
CA ALA A 43 -6.95 3.86 13.12
C ALA A 43 -6.04 3.25 12.05
N VAL A 44 -6.42 3.31 10.77
CA VAL A 44 -5.58 2.84 9.64
C VAL A 44 -4.29 3.66 9.54
N GLN A 45 -4.39 4.99 9.64
CA GLN A 45 -3.23 5.89 9.60
C GLN A 45 -2.25 5.62 10.74
N GLN A 46 -2.78 5.35 11.95
CA GLN A 46 -1.95 5.00 13.11
C GLN A 46 -1.30 3.62 12.96
N ALA A 47 -2.01 2.64 12.40
CA ALA A 47 -1.50 1.27 12.24
C ALA A 47 -0.25 1.22 11.34
N VAL A 48 -0.19 2.05 10.30
CA VAL A 48 0.97 2.05 9.37
C VAL A 48 2.21 2.76 9.89
N VAL A 49 2.15 3.43 11.06
CA VAL A 49 3.32 4.04 11.71
C VAL A 49 4.31 2.98 12.18
N GLU A 50 3.80 1.85 12.69
CA GLU A 50 4.58 0.70 13.15
C GLU A 50 4.17 -0.55 12.37
N PRO A 51 4.67 -0.71 11.13
CA PRO A 51 4.16 -1.72 10.21
C PRO A 51 4.57 -3.15 10.61
N SER A 52 3.66 -4.10 10.38
CA SER A 52 3.93 -5.54 10.45
C SER A 52 3.18 -6.30 9.37
N ASP A 53 3.63 -7.53 9.07
CA ASP A 53 2.97 -8.39 8.07
C ASP A 53 1.50 -8.66 8.42
N ARG A 54 1.13 -8.64 9.71
CA ARG A 54 -0.26 -8.78 10.17
C ARG A 54 -1.12 -7.57 9.87
N ILE A 55 -0.57 -6.36 10.02
CA ILE A 55 -1.25 -5.13 9.63
C ILE A 55 -1.46 -5.11 8.11
N GLU A 56 -0.44 -5.50 7.34
CA GLU A 56 -0.54 -5.61 5.88
C GLU A 56 -1.63 -6.62 5.45
N ASP A 57 -1.65 -7.83 6.02
CA ASP A 57 -2.67 -8.85 5.71
C ASP A 57 -4.09 -8.40 6.11
N PHE A 58 -4.22 -7.74 7.27
CA PHE A 58 -5.52 -7.24 7.71
C PHE A 58 -6.05 -6.10 6.85
N LEU A 59 -5.19 -5.16 6.44
CA LEU A 59 -5.57 -4.10 5.50
C LEU A 59 -5.95 -4.67 4.12
N LYS A 60 -5.25 -5.71 3.64
CA LYS A 60 -5.64 -6.44 2.42
C LYS A 60 -7.01 -7.10 2.56
N ALA A 61 -7.28 -7.74 3.70
CA ALA A 61 -8.59 -8.33 3.98
C ALA A 61 -9.69 -7.25 4.02
N LEU A 62 -9.43 -6.08 4.62
CA LEU A 62 -10.37 -4.95 4.59
C LEU A 62 -10.64 -4.48 3.16
N ALA A 63 -9.59 -4.32 2.34
CA ALA A 63 -9.74 -3.91 0.94
C ALA A 63 -10.56 -4.92 0.11
N ALA A 64 -10.44 -6.21 0.43
CA ALA A 64 -11.15 -7.30 -0.22
C ALA A 64 -12.56 -7.56 0.36
N ASP A 65 -13.04 -6.73 1.30
CA ASP A 65 -14.30 -6.92 2.03
C ASP A 65 -14.38 -8.31 2.73
N GLU A 66 -13.23 -8.85 3.15
CA GLU A 66 -13.08 -10.15 3.81
C GLU A 66 -13.09 -10.05 5.34
N VAL A 67 -13.43 -8.89 5.91
CA VAL A 67 -13.43 -8.71 7.37
C VAL A 67 -14.85 -8.60 7.90
N LYS A 68 -15.12 -9.36 8.97
CA LYS A 68 -16.38 -9.32 9.72
C LYS A 68 -16.14 -8.91 11.16
N VAL A 69 -17.19 -8.44 11.83
CA VAL A 69 -17.17 -8.15 13.27
C VAL A 69 -18.17 -9.05 13.99
N ALA A 70 -17.73 -9.68 15.08
CA ALA A 70 -18.59 -10.47 15.94
C ALA A 70 -18.15 -10.31 17.40
N ALA A 71 -19.10 -10.13 18.32
CA ALA A 71 -18.84 -10.00 19.76
C ALA A 71 -17.71 -8.99 20.11
N GLY A 72 -17.65 -7.86 19.40
CA GLY A 72 -16.63 -6.83 19.59
C GLY A 72 -15.23 -7.22 19.12
N LYS A 73 -15.11 -8.17 18.17
CA LYS A 73 -13.83 -8.59 17.58
C LYS A 73 -13.92 -8.58 16.06
N ALA A 74 -12.86 -8.11 15.41
CA ALA A 74 -12.69 -8.26 13.98
C ALA A 74 -12.10 -9.65 13.65
N LEU A 75 -12.60 -10.26 12.60
CA LEU A 75 -12.14 -11.55 12.07
C LEU A 75 -12.00 -11.47 10.54
N ILE A 76 -10.97 -12.10 10.00
CA ILE A 76 -10.83 -12.29 8.55
C ILE A 76 -11.62 -13.54 8.17
N VAL A 77 -12.44 -13.47 7.12
CA VAL A 77 -13.23 -14.59 6.60
C VAL A 77 -12.86 -14.82 5.13
N ARG A 78 -12.26 -15.98 4.85
CA ARG A 78 -11.90 -16.42 3.49
C ARG A 78 -12.44 -17.82 3.28
N ASP A 79 -13.15 -18.06 2.18
CA ASP A 79 -13.75 -19.37 1.86
C ASP A 79 -14.53 -19.99 3.05
N ASP A 80 -15.39 -19.18 3.69
CA ASP A 80 -16.17 -19.53 4.90
C ASP A 80 -15.35 -19.93 6.14
N LYS A 81 -14.03 -19.66 6.15
CA LYS A 81 -13.14 -19.93 7.29
C LYS A 81 -12.73 -18.63 7.97
N GLY A 82 -12.91 -18.60 9.28
CA GLY A 82 -12.48 -17.49 10.12
C GLY A 82 -11.01 -17.59 10.46
N VAL A 83 -10.33 -16.45 10.50
CA VAL A 83 -8.95 -16.30 10.94
C VAL A 83 -8.89 -15.13 11.92
N ASP A 84 -8.26 -15.37 13.07
CA ASP A 84 -7.93 -14.30 14.01
C ASP A 84 -6.81 -13.43 13.40
N PRO A 85 -7.03 -12.13 13.18
CA PRO A 85 -6.05 -11.27 12.51
C PRO A 85 -4.78 -11.06 13.33
N VAL A 86 -4.86 -11.18 14.66
CA VAL A 86 -3.73 -11.02 15.60
C VAL A 86 -2.84 -12.26 15.55
N THR A 87 -3.44 -13.44 15.73
CA THR A 87 -2.70 -14.69 15.92
C THR A 87 -2.56 -15.51 14.64
N GLY A 88 -3.45 -15.34 13.67
CA GLY A 88 -3.52 -16.11 12.41
C GLY A 88 -4.04 -17.51 12.59
N ALA A 89 -4.50 -17.84 13.80
CA ALA A 89 -5.15 -19.10 14.06
C ALA A 89 -6.51 -19.13 13.36
N ALA A 90 -6.88 -20.31 12.86
CA ALA A 90 -8.24 -20.55 12.41
C ALA A 90 -9.20 -20.44 13.60
N VAL A 91 -10.30 -19.74 13.38
CA VAL A 91 -11.40 -19.58 14.35
C VAL A 91 -12.72 -19.91 13.66
N PRO A 92 -13.71 -20.45 14.40
CA PRO A 92 -15.05 -20.58 13.85
C PRO A 92 -15.60 -19.19 13.49
N VAL A 93 -16.32 -19.09 12.37
CA VAL A 93 -17.06 -17.87 12.02
C VAL A 93 -18.36 -17.85 12.84
N PRO A 94 -18.57 -16.87 13.74
CA PRO A 94 -19.82 -16.78 14.49
C PRO A 94 -21.02 -16.56 13.55
N ALA A 95 -22.17 -17.15 13.89
CA ALA A 95 -23.38 -17.03 13.08
C ALA A 95 -23.96 -15.60 13.05
N ASP A 96 -23.60 -14.79 14.04
CA ASP A 96 -23.93 -13.38 14.21
C ASP A 96 -22.82 -12.44 13.70
N ALA A 97 -21.85 -12.95 12.94
CA ALA A 97 -20.78 -12.12 12.37
C ALA A 97 -21.34 -11.17 11.30
N GLU A 98 -21.12 -9.87 11.51
CA GLU A 98 -21.61 -8.79 10.66
C GLU A 98 -20.57 -8.41 9.60
N ASP A 99 -21.03 -8.19 8.37
CA ASP A 99 -20.18 -7.68 7.29
C ASP A 99 -19.84 -6.19 7.51
N ILE A 100 -18.62 -5.82 7.12
CA ILE A 100 -18.18 -4.43 7.15
C ILE A 100 -18.39 -3.81 5.78
N ILE A 101 -19.03 -2.65 5.74
CA ILE A 101 -19.17 -1.87 4.51
C ILE A 101 -18.09 -0.80 4.47
N ASN A 102 -17.17 -0.91 3.50
CA ASN A 102 -16.19 0.12 3.22
C ASN A 102 -16.73 1.11 2.18
N ASN A 103 -16.93 2.36 2.59
CA ASN A 103 -17.28 3.44 1.65
C ASN A 103 -16.05 3.87 0.82
N ASN A 104 -16.27 4.67 -0.22
CA ASN A 104 -15.20 5.09 -1.15
C ASN A 104 -14.03 5.79 -0.45
N ARG A 105 -14.32 6.59 0.58
CA ARG A 105 -13.27 7.25 1.37
C ARG A 105 -12.42 6.24 2.12
N MET A 106 -13.04 5.28 2.79
CA MET A 106 -12.33 4.24 3.54
C MET A 106 -11.47 3.37 2.61
N ARG A 107 -12.00 2.99 1.44
CA ARG A 107 -11.25 2.24 0.42
C ARG A 107 -10.00 3.01 -0.04
N GLY A 108 -10.15 4.30 -0.35
CA GLY A 108 -9.01 5.14 -0.73
C GLY A 108 -7.93 5.27 0.35
N GLU A 109 -8.33 5.33 1.63
CA GLU A 109 -7.38 5.34 2.75
C GLU A 109 -6.65 4.00 2.90
N ILE A 110 -7.37 2.88 2.82
CA ILE A 110 -6.77 1.54 2.89
C ILE A 110 -5.77 1.33 1.75
N ASP A 111 -6.14 1.75 0.52
CA ASP A 111 -5.25 1.66 -0.63
C ASP A 111 -4.00 2.50 -0.45
N THR A 112 -4.14 3.72 0.09
CA THR A 112 -3.02 4.63 0.39
C THR A 112 -2.10 4.02 1.45
N ALA A 113 -2.68 3.45 2.51
CA ALA A 113 -1.96 2.76 3.57
C ALA A 113 -1.17 1.56 3.02
N LEU A 114 -1.80 0.69 2.22
CA LEU A 114 -1.15 -0.46 1.59
C LEU A 114 -0.02 -0.04 0.64
N ALA A 115 -0.24 1.00 -0.18
CA ALA A 115 0.81 1.55 -1.05
C ALA A 115 1.99 2.07 -0.23
N GLY A 116 1.74 2.78 0.88
CA GLY A 116 2.78 3.25 1.79
C GLY A 116 3.57 2.12 2.43
N LEU A 117 2.89 1.10 2.97
CA LEU A 117 3.53 -0.09 3.53
C LEU A 117 4.46 -0.75 2.52
N ALA A 118 4.00 -0.90 1.28
CA ALA A 118 4.77 -1.54 0.23
C ALA A 118 5.96 -0.70 -0.25
N LEU A 119 5.81 0.63 -0.33
CA LEU A 119 6.84 1.56 -0.80
C LEU A 119 7.95 1.85 0.22
N PHE A 120 7.67 1.79 1.53
CA PHE A 120 8.67 2.04 2.58
C PHE A 120 9.17 0.76 3.26
N GLY A 121 8.73 -0.40 2.78
CA GLY A 121 9.17 -1.70 3.28
C GLY A 121 10.66 -1.97 3.04
N LYS A 122 11.26 -2.88 3.81
CA LYS A 122 12.70 -3.19 3.71
C LYS A 122 13.05 -4.04 2.48
N ASP A 123 12.07 -4.71 1.88
CA ASP A 123 12.26 -5.63 0.76
C ASP A 123 12.23 -4.87 -0.59
N ASP A 124 13.37 -4.89 -1.30
CA ASP A 124 13.54 -4.26 -2.62
C ASP A 124 12.54 -4.78 -3.67
N ALA A 125 12.23 -6.07 -3.67
CA ALA A 125 11.31 -6.68 -4.63
C ALA A 125 9.87 -6.22 -4.37
N LYS A 126 9.46 -6.12 -3.09
CA LYS A 126 8.16 -5.55 -2.72
C LYS A 126 8.06 -4.07 -3.12
N ARG A 127 9.09 -3.26 -2.84
CA ARG A 127 9.13 -1.83 -3.24
C ARG A 127 9.05 -1.67 -4.75
N MET A 128 9.82 -2.46 -5.51
CA MET A 128 9.77 -2.47 -6.98
C MET A 128 8.37 -2.87 -7.51
N ALA A 129 7.75 -3.91 -6.94
CA ALA A 129 6.41 -4.34 -7.33
C ALA A 129 5.37 -3.23 -7.06
N ALA A 130 5.46 -2.56 -5.91
CA ALA A 130 4.59 -1.44 -5.56
C ALA A 130 4.74 -0.27 -6.53
N ALA A 131 5.98 0.12 -6.85
CA ALA A 131 6.25 1.19 -7.80
C ALA A 131 5.70 0.87 -9.21
N LYS A 132 5.78 -0.40 -9.64
CA LYS A 132 5.16 -0.86 -10.90
C LYS A 132 3.63 -0.80 -10.87
N ALA A 133 3.01 -1.26 -9.78
CA ALA A 133 1.55 -1.19 -9.62
C ALA A 133 1.06 0.27 -9.70
N LEU A 134 1.72 1.19 -8.99
CA LEU A 134 1.39 2.61 -9.02
C LEU A 134 1.64 3.29 -10.37
N THR A 135 2.49 2.70 -11.22
CA THR A 135 2.63 3.17 -12.61
C THR A 135 1.42 2.79 -13.45
N ARG A 136 0.84 1.59 -13.24
CA ARG A 136 -0.31 1.08 -14.01
C ARG A 136 -1.62 1.74 -13.61
N GLU A 137 -1.75 2.10 -12.35
CA GLU A 137 -2.93 2.75 -11.78
C GLU A 137 -2.55 4.13 -11.22
N PRO A 138 -2.25 5.10 -12.10
CA PRO A 138 -1.87 6.44 -11.69
C PRO A 138 -3.03 7.15 -10.99
N ASP A 139 -2.76 7.73 -9.83
CA ASP A 139 -3.71 8.54 -9.07
C ASP A 139 -3.01 9.78 -8.51
N VAL A 140 -3.50 10.96 -8.89
CA VAL A 140 -2.95 12.27 -8.49
C VAL A 140 -2.95 12.43 -6.97
N GLY A 141 -3.91 11.82 -6.26
CA GLY A 141 -3.96 11.80 -4.80
C GLY A 141 -2.75 11.13 -4.15
N ARG A 142 -2.03 10.26 -4.89
CA ARG A 142 -0.84 9.54 -4.43
C ARG A 142 0.48 10.27 -4.73
N LEU A 143 0.48 11.44 -5.36
CA LEU A 143 1.71 12.20 -5.64
C LEU A 143 2.56 12.47 -4.39
N PRO A 144 1.99 12.94 -3.24
CA PRO A 144 2.80 13.16 -2.05
C PRO A 144 3.49 11.90 -1.53
N LEU A 145 2.83 10.74 -1.67
CA LEU A 145 3.38 9.44 -1.29
C LEU A 145 4.55 9.05 -2.20
N LEU A 146 4.39 9.20 -3.52
CA LEU A 146 5.44 8.93 -4.51
C LEU A 146 6.65 9.86 -4.34
N ASP A 147 6.42 11.14 -4.09
CA ASP A 147 7.49 12.12 -3.83
C ASP A 147 8.30 11.75 -2.59
N LYS A 148 7.61 11.34 -1.51
CA LYS A 148 8.27 10.86 -0.29
C LYS A 148 9.06 9.56 -0.53
N ALA A 149 8.50 8.60 -1.27
CA ALA A 149 9.18 7.36 -1.63
C ALA A 149 10.44 7.62 -2.47
N LEU A 150 10.36 8.53 -3.45
CA LEU A 150 11.50 8.96 -4.27
C LEU A 150 12.62 9.58 -3.44
N ALA A 151 12.28 10.42 -2.47
CA ALA A 151 13.25 11.09 -1.60
C ALA A 151 13.99 10.10 -0.67
N GLN A 152 13.36 8.99 -0.30
CA GLN A 152 13.90 8.01 0.65
C GLN A 152 14.56 6.80 -0.02
N GLU A 153 14.15 6.45 -1.23
CA GLU A 153 14.69 5.29 -1.93
C GLU A 153 16.19 5.46 -2.20
N THR A 154 16.94 4.37 -2.07
CA THR A 154 18.40 4.35 -2.26
C THR A 154 18.81 3.46 -3.43
N ARG A 155 17.94 2.54 -3.86
CA ARG A 155 18.16 1.62 -4.98
C ARG A 155 17.79 2.32 -6.29
N GLU A 156 18.81 2.56 -7.11
CA GLU A 156 18.66 3.34 -8.35
C GLU A 156 17.61 2.79 -9.31
N ASN A 157 17.51 1.47 -9.47
CA ASN A 157 16.48 0.86 -10.31
C ASN A 157 15.05 1.12 -9.79
N ILE A 158 14.85 1.12 -8.47
CA ILE A 158 13.56 1.44 -7.85
C ILE A 158 13.27 2.94 -7.98
N LYS A 159 14.27 3.82 -7.81
CA LYS A 159 14.10 5.26 -8.07
C LYS A 159 13.60 5.54 -9.48
N VAL A 160 14.20 4.89 -10.49
CA VAL A 160 13.76 5.03 -11.89
C VAL A 160 12.31 4.58 -12.06
N GLN A 161 11.92 3.45 -11.45
CA GLN A 161 10.53 3.00 -11.49
C GLN A 161 9.58 3.97 -10.77
N LEU A 162 9.98 4.54 -9.63
CA LEU A 162 9.18 5.53 -8.91
C LEU A 162 9.05 6.86 -9.68
N GLN A 163 10.09 7.26 -10.40
CA GLN A 163 10.03 8.41 -11.31
C GLN A 163 9.04 8.14 -12.45
N LEU A 164 9.00 6.91 -12.96
CA LEU A 164 8.04 6.50 -13.97
C LEU A 164 6.61 6.51 -13.42
N ALA A 165 6.39 5.99 -12.21
CA ALA A 165 5.09 6.05 -11.53
C ALA A 165 4.63 7.50 -11.35
N ARG A 166 5.54 8.38 -10.88
CA ARG A 166 5.26 9.81 -10.74
C ARG A 166 4.93 10.47 -12.07
N ALA A 167 5.64 10.14 -13.14
CA ALA A 167 5.35 10.65 -14.48
C ALA A 167 3.97 10.18 -14.97
N ALA A 168 3.63 8.90 -14.80
CA ALA A 168 2.31 8.36 -15.11
C ALA A 168 1.21 9.13 -14.36
N THR A 169 1.41 9.40 -13.07
CA THR A 169 0.49 10.20 -12.26
C THR A 169 0.34 11.64 -12.78
N LEU A 170 1.45 12.30 -13.11
CA LEU A 170 1.44 13.69 -13.61
C LEU A 170 0.82 13.82 -15.00
N LEU A 171 0.64 12.72 -15.73
CA LEU A 171 -0.06 12.72 -17.01
C LEU A 171 -1.53 13.17 -16.86
N GLY A 172 -2.13 12.99 -15.68
CA GLY A 172 -3.46 13.47 -15.31
C GLY A 172 -3.49 14.83 -14.60
N SER A 173 -2.37 15.55 -14.50
CA SER A 173 -2.32 16.86 -13.83
C SER A 173 -3.15 17.92 -14.56
N ASP A 174 -3.70 18.88 -13.82
CA ASP A 174 -4.36 20.06 -14.39
C ASP A 174 -3.35 20.99 -15.11
N ASP A 175 -2.06 20.91 -14.78
CA ASP A 175 -1.00 21.70 -15.41
C ASP A 175 -0.49 21.06 -16.71
N ALA A 176 -0.73 21.74 -17.84
CA ALA A 176 -0.27 21.32 -19.17
C ALA A 176 1.25 21.11 -19.25
N THR A 177 2.04 21.92 -18.55
CA THR A 177 3.50 21.80 -18.52
C THR A 177 3.92 20.51 -17.85
N GLN A 178 3.24 20.11 -16.76
CA GLN A 178 3.48 18.85 -16.09
C GLN A 178 3.10 17.66 -16.98
N ARG A 179 1.97 17.73 -17.70
CA ARG A 179 1.57 16.68 -18.65
C ARG A 179 2.58 16.51 -19.79
N ILE A 180 3.14 17.59 -20.32
CA ILE A 180 4.19 17.52 -21.35
C ILE A 180 5.46 16.85 -20.81
N ALA A 181 5.93 17.26 -19.63
CA ALA A 181 7.11 16.67 -19.01
C ALA A 181 6.89 15.19 -18.67
N ALA A 182 5.69 14.83 -18.20
CA ALA A 182 5.28 13.46 -17.95
C ALA A 182 5.31 12.61 -19.24
N ALA A 183 4.73 13.12 -20.33
CA ALA A 183 4.73 12.42 -21.62
C ALA A 183 6.16 12.13 -22.11
N GLN A 184 7.06 13.11 -21.98
CA GLN A 184 8.48 12.94 -22.30
C GLN A 184 9.17 11.92 -21.39
N ALA A 185 8.90 11.93 -20.08
CA ALA A 185 9.50 10.96 -19.17
C ALA A 185 9.02 9.53 -19.44
N LEU A 186 7.74 9.34 -19.77
CA LEU A 186 7.17 8.02 -20.08
C LEU A 186 7.70 7.43 -21.39
N SER A 187 8.02 8.27 -22.38
CA SER A 187 8.57 7.80 -23.67
C SER A 187 9.96 7.20 -23.53
N LEU A 188 10.76 7.61 -22.53
CA LEU A 188 12.09 7.06 -22.28
C LEU A 188 12.06 5.59 -21.85
N SER A 189 10.94 5.11 -21.31
CA SER A 189 10.76 3.71 -20.89
C SER A 189 10.20 2.82 -22.02
N ALA A 190 9.36 3.40 -22.89
CA ALA A 190 8.78 2.75 -24.07
C ALA A 190 8.15 1.36 -23.84
N THR A 191 7.64 1.07 -22.64
CA THR A 191 6.98 -0.21 -22.34
C THR A 191 5.53 -0.23 -22.84
N PRO A 192 4.91 -1.41 -22.99
CA PRO A 192 3.48 -1.50 -23.33
C PRO A 192 2.60 -0.71 -22.36
N ASP A 193 2.88 -0.77 -21.05
CA ASP A 193 2.14 -0.06 -20.01
C ASP A 193 2.25 1.47 -20.21
N THR A 194 3.44 2.02 -20.46
CA THR A 194 3.59 3.46 -20.67
C THR A 194 2.98 3.93 -21.98
N ARG A 195 3.05 3.11 -23.03
CA ARG A 195 2.37 3.40 -24.31
C ARG A 195 0.85 3.41 -24.15
N LEU A 196 0.28 2.50 -23.35
CA LEU A 196 -1.15 2.50 -23.07
C LEU A 196 -1.58 3.81 -22.42
N LEU A 197 -0.89 4.23 -21.35
CA LEU A 197 -1.18 5.48 -20.64
C LEU A 197 -1.07 6.72 -21.55
N LEU A 198 -0.04 6.78 -22.40
CA LEU A 198 0.12 7.86 -23.38
C LEU A 198 -1.04 7.91 -24.38
N ASN A 199 -1.48 6.75 -24.89
CA ASN A 199 -2.63 6.69 -25.80
C ASN A 199 -3.92 7.11 -25.09
N GLU A 200 -4.18 6.58 -23.89
CA GLU A 200 -5.35 6.94 -23.09
C GLU A 200 -5.40 8.45 -22.86
N ARG A 201 -4.29 9.08 -22.48
CA ARG A 201 -4.25 10.53 -22.33
C ARG A 201 -4.47 11.27 -23.65
N ASP A 202 -3.90 10.82 -24.77
CA ASP A 202 -4.07 11.47 -26.08
C ASP A 202 -5.54 11.51 -26.52
N THR A 203 -6.34 10.50 -26.15
CA THR A 203 -7.78 10.46 -26.47
C THR A 203 -8.59 11.55 -25.78
N VAL A 204 -8.18 11.99 -24.58
CA VAL A 204 -8.91 12.96 -23.75
C VAL A 204 -8.22 14.32 -23.67
N GLU A 205 -7.05 14.49 -24.28
CA GLU A 205 -6.30 15.75 -24.23
C GLU A 205 -6.83 16.79 -25.22
N GLU A 206 -7.10 17.98 -24.69
CA GLU A 206 -7.60 19.14 -25.43
C GLU A 206 -6.50 20.17 -25.73
N ASP A 207 -5.44 20.26 -24.90
CA ASP A 207 -4.35 21.20 -25.15
C ASP A 207 -3.49 20.72 -26.34
N ALA A 208 -3.40 21.55 -27.37
CA ALA A 208 -2.70 21.22 -28.62
C ALA A 208 -1.20 20.95 -28.43
N LYS A 209 -0.53 21.61 -27.48
CA LYS A 209 0.89 21.39 -27.20
C LYS A 209 1.10 20.09 -26.45
N VAL A 210 0.22 19.78 -25.48
CA VAL A 210 0.26 18.49 -24.77
C VAL A 210 0.00 17.35 -25.75
N LYS A 211 -0.99 17.50 -26.64
CA LYS A 211 -1.31 16.51 -27.67
C LYS A 211 -0.13 16.25 -28.62
N ALA A 212 0.54 17.30 -29.08
CA ALA A 212 1.76 17.16 -29.88
C ALA A 212 2.88 16.43 -29.12
N ALA A 213 3.04 16.68 -27.82
CA ALA A 213 4.03 15.99 -26.99
C ALA A 213 3.69 14.50 -26.79
N LEU A 214 2.42 14.15 -26.53
CA LEU A 214 1.95 12.76 -26.42
C LEU A 214 2.19 11.98 -27.72
N GLN A 215 1.83 12.57 -28.87
CA GLN A 215 2.04 11.95 -30.17
C GLN A 215 3.52 11.82 -30.54
N ALA A 216 4.38 12.74 -30.10
CA ALA A 216 5.82 12.60 -30.25
C ALA A 216 6.38 11.48 -29.36
N ALA A 217 5.92 11.40 -28.11
CA ALA A 217 6.28 10.35 -27.16
C ALA A 217 5.90 8.95 -27.67
N LEU A 218 4.78 8.81 -28.40
CA LEU A 218 4.31 7.54 -28.96
C LEU A 218 5.07 7.05 -30.21
N LYS A 219 5.92 7.89 -30.81
CA LYS A 219 6.71 7.55 -32.02
C LYS A 219 8.08 6.96 -31.73
N ILE A 220 8.51 7.01 -30.47
CA ILE A 220 9.79 6.48 -29.98
C ILE A 220 9.58 5.00 -29.62
#